data_AF-A0A3B0UW67-F1
#
_entry.id   AF-A0A3B0UW67-F1
#
_cell.length_a   1.000
_cell.length_b   1.000
_cell.length_c   1.000
_cell.angle_alpha   90.00
_cell.angle_beta   90.00
_cell.angle_gamma   90.00
#
_symmetry.space_group_name_H-M   'P 1'
#
loop_
_entity.id
_entity.type
_entity.pdbx_description
1 polymer ?
#
loop_
_entity_poly.entity_id
_entity_poly.type
_entity_poly.pdbx_seq_one_letter_code
_entity_poly.pdbx_strand_id
1 'polypeptide(L)'
;MAQFSPVSEAVLAALTAVVTSDNISTAEAERQLHAQDMSQHAPSLSEVVVWPTTAQQVANVLRIANENHIPLTPWGAGSSLEGNPIPLFGGILLSLQRMDQIITLHEDDFQVTVQPGIGYKDLNEFLGRHASFLPQTREPMPPLAACWQTMQQAAAR
;
A
#
# COMPACT_ATOMS: atom_id res chain seq x y z
N MET A 1 17.55 -18.56 -15.25
CA MET A 1 16.40 -17.97 -14.53
C MET A 1 16.69 -18.11 -13.05
N ALA A 2 16.42 -17.09 -12.24
CA ALA A 2 16.66 -17.17 -10.80
C ALA A 2 15.80 -18.30 -10.21
N GLN A 3 16.40 -19.18 -9.41
CA GLN A 3 15.71 -20.29 -8.76
C GLN A 3 15.27 -19.82 -7.37
N PHE A 4 13.97 -19.59 -7.24
CA PHE A 4 13.33 -19.16 -6.00
C PHE A 4 12.81 -20.35 -5.20
N SER A 5 12.80 -20.23 -3.87
CA SER A 5 12.19 -21.22 -2.98
C SER A 5 10.68 -20.99 -2.85
N PRO A 6 9.87 -22.04 -2.73
CA PRO A 6 8.46 -21.92 -2.35
C PRO A 6 8.31 -21.61 -0.85
N VAL A 7 7.15 -21.09 -0.46
CA VAL A 7 6.73 -20.86 0.92
C VAL A 7 6.44 -22.19 1.59
N SER A 8 7.35 -22.60 2.49
CA SER A 8 7.16 -23.79 3.32
C SER A 8 6.24 -23.53 4.51
N GLU A 9 5.73 -24.59 5.14
CA GLU A 9 4.92 -24.48 6.37
C GLU A 9 5.66 -23.76 7.51
N ALA A 10 6.97 -23.97 7.62
CA ALA A 10 7.80 -23.29 8.61
C ALA A 10 7.87 -21.77 8.36
N VAL A 11 7.98 -21.36 7.09
CA VAL A 11 7.95 -19.94 6.72
C VAL A 11 6.56 -19.35 6.97
N LEU A 12 5.49 -20.08 6.63
CA LEU A 12 4.13 -19.62 6.90
C LEU A 12 3.88 -19.39 8.40
N ALA A 13 4.38 -20.29 9.24
CA ALA A 13 4.32 -20.13 10.71
C ALA A 13 5.12 -18.90 11.18
N ALA A 14 6.32 -18.68 10.63
CA ALA A 14 7.15 -17.52 10.95
C ALA A 14 6.49 -16.19 10.52
N LEU A 15 5.91 -16.14 9.33
CA LEU A 15 5.15 -14.98 8.85
C LEU A 15 3.93 -14.70 9.73
N THR A 16 3.18 -15.75 10.07
CA THR A 16 2.02 -15.65 10.97
C THR A 16 2.41 -15.08 12.34
N ALA A 17 3.56 -15.48 12.89
CA ALA A 17 4.06 -14.94 14.15
C ALA A 17 4.43 -13.46 14.07
N VAL A 18 4.81 -12.94 12.89
CA VAL A 18 5.15 -11.53 12.69
C VAL A 18 3.90 -10.66 12.55
N VAL A 19 2.95 -11.06 11.71
CA VAL A 19 1.80 -10.20 11.35
C VAL A 19 0.51 -10.51 12.10
N THR A 20 0.43 -11.63 12.82
CA THR A 20 -0.80 -12.27 13.36
C THR A 20 -1.65 -13.00 12.32
N SER A 21 -2.51 -13.92 12.77
CA SER A 21 -3.37 -14.76 11.91
C SER A 21 -4.36 -13.96 11.05
N ASP A 22 -4.75 -12.77 11.51
CA ASP A 22 -5.79 -11.97 10.83
C ASP A 22 -5.22 -11.13 9.67
N ASN A 23 -3.88 -11.06 9.59
CA ASN A 23 -3.11 -10.28 8.62
C ASN A 23 -2.34 -11.19 7.64
N ILE A 24 -2.74 -12.45 7.50
CA ILE A 24 -2.14 -13.40 6.55
C ILE A 24 -3.22 -14.31 5.95
N SER A 25 -3.12 -14.62 4.66
CA SER A 25 -4.06 -15.53 4.00
C SER A 25 -3.41 -16.34 2.90
N THR A 26 -3.73 -17.63 2.85
CA THR A 26 -3.41 -18.56 1.76
C THR A 26 -4.66 -18.93 0.94
N ALA A 27 -5.82 -18.36 1.27
CA ALA A 27 -7.07 -18.63 0.60
C ALA A 27 -6.99 -18.21 -0.87
N GLU A 28 -7.50 -19.06 -1.76
CA GLU A 28 -7.44 -18.82 -3.20
C GLU A 28 -8.14 -17.51 -3.59
N ALA A 29 -9.29 -17.21 -2.98
CA ALA A 29 -10.04 -15.97 -3.24
C ALA A 29 -9.18 -14.71 -2.96
N GLU A 30 -8.48 -14.66 -1.83
CA GLU A 30 -7.61 -13.53 -1.49
C GLU A 30 -6.43 -13.40 -2.44
N ARG A 31 -5.84 -14.53 -2.84
CA ARG A 31 -4.73 -14.56 -3.81
C ARG A 31 -5.19 -14.11 -5.20
N GLN A 32 -6.40 -14.49 -5.61
CA GLN A 32 -7.00 -14.06 -6.88
C GLN A 32 -7.27 -12.54 -6.91
N LEU A 33 -7.71 -11.95 -5.79
CA LEU A 33 -7.90 -10.50 -5.68
C LEU A 33 -6.61 -9.69 -5.90
N HIS A 34 -5.45 -10.33 -5.70
CA HIS A 34 -4.13 -9.72 -5.84
C HIS A 34 -3.32 -10.30 -7.01
N ALA A 35 -3.98 -10.98 -7.96
CA ALA A 35 -3.31 -11.69 -9.05
C ALA A 35 -3.04 -10.84 -10.30
N GLN A 36 -3.80 -9.76 -10.48
CA GLN A 36 -3.74 -8.86 -11.65
C GLN A 36 -3.96 -7.41 -11.23
N ASP A 37 -3.26 -6.50 -11.90
CA ASP A 37 -3.54 -5.08 -11.84
C ASP A 37 -4.49 -4.65 -12.98
N MET A 38 -4.51 -3.36 -13.31
CA MET A 38 -5.33 -2.79 -14.39
C MET A 38 -4.66 -2.90 -15.77
N SER A 39 -3.55 -3.63 -15.88
CA SER A 39 -2.85 -3.86 -17.14
C SER A 39 -3.50 -4.98 -17.98
N GLN A 40 -2.95 -5.22 -19.17
CA GLN A 40 -3.31 -6.37 -20.02
C GLN A 40 -2.37 -7.57 -19.80
N HIS A 41 -1.50 -7.53 -18.79
CA HIS A 41 -0.60 -8.64 -18.50
C HIS A 41 -1.35 -9.82 -17.90
N ALA A 42 -0.81 -11.02 -18.11
CA ALA A 42 -1.41 -12.24 -17.59
C ALA A 42 -1.37 -12.24 -16.04
N PRO A 43 -2.47 -12.66 -15.37
CA PRO A 43 -2.48 -12.79 -13.93
C PRO A 43 -1.50 -13.87 -13.46
N SER A 44 -0.95 -13.68 -12.26
CA SER A 44 -0.15 -14.68 -11.56
C SER A 44 -0.52 -14.71 -10.09
N LEU A 45 -0.51 -15.89 -9.48
CA LEU A 45 -0.84 -16.05 -8.07
C LEU A 45 0.42 -16.06 -7.21
N SER A 46 0.41 -15.33 -6.11
CA SER A 46 1.33 -15.58 -5.00
C SER A 46 0.96 -16.87 -4.27
N GLU A 47 1.79 -17.36 -3.37
CA GLU A 47 1.48 -18.50 -2.49
C GLU A 47 0.79 -18.05 -1.21
N VAL A 48 1.09 -16.83 -0.75
CA VAL A 48 0.51 -16.20 0.44
C VAL A 48 0.35 -14.69 0.25
N VAL A 49 -0.67 -14.12 0.87
CA VAL A 49 -0.87 -12.67 1.00
C VAL A 49 -0.67 -12.26 2.46
N VAL A 50 0.11 -11.20 2.67
CA VAL A 50 0.48 -10.69 4.00
C VAL A 50 0.17 -9.20 4.08
N TRP A 51 -0.52 -8.78 5.15
CA TRP A 51 -0.93 -7.40 5.41
C TRP A 51 -0.26 -6.84 6.68
N PRO A 52 1.01 -6.41 6.64
CA PRO A 52 1.64 -5.76 7.78
C PRO A 52 0.92 -4.45 8.13
N THR A 53 0.96 -4.08 9.41
CA THR A 53 0.41 -2.81 9.93
C THR A 53 1.50 -1.87 10.46
N THR A 54 2.76 -2.33 10.52
CA THR A 54 3.90 -1.55 11.00
C THR A 54 5.15 -1.73 10.14
N ALA A 55 6.03 -0.74 10.14
CA ALA A 55 7.33 -0.81 9.45
C ALA A 55 8.20 -1.97 9.99
N GLN A 56 8.11 -2.28 11.28
CA GLN A 56 8.87 -3.39 11.87
C GLN A 56 8.39 -4.76 11.33
N GLN A 57 7.07 -4.92 11.13
CA GLN A 57 6.54 -6.12 10.50
C GLN A 57 7.00 -6.25 9.05
N VAL A 58 6.98 -5.15 8.28
CA VAL A 58 7.53 -5.14 6.90
C VAL A 58 8.98 -5.60 6.88
N ALA A 59 9.82 -5.01 7.74
CA ALA A 59 11.24 -5.37 7.84
C ALA A 59 11.45 -6.85 8.20
N ASN A 60 10.65 -7.37 9.13
CA ASN A 60 10.72 -8.77 9.53
C ASN A 60 10.27 -9.72 8.41
N VAL A 61 9.21 -9.39 7.67
CA VAL A 61 8.77 -10.19 6.51
C VAL A 61 9.83 -10.19 5.41
N LEU A 62 10.42 -9.04 5.09
CA LEU A 62 11.52 -8.93 4.12
C LEU A 62 12.73 -9.77 4.53
N ARG A 63 13.08 -9.73 5.82
CA ARG A 63 14.18 -10.54 6.37
C ARG A 63 13.91 -12.04 6.20
N ILE A 64 12.71 -12.51 6.55
CA ILE A 64 12.31 -13.92 6.38
C ILE A 64 12.35 -14.32 4.90
N ALA A 65 11.82 -13.48 4.01
CA ALA A 65 11.81 -13.75 2.57
C ALA A 65 13.25 -13.88 2.03
N ASN A 66 14.14 -12.97 2.43
CA ASN A 66 15.53 -12.97 2.02
C ASN A 66 16.31 -14.19 2.56
N GLU A 67 16.15 -14.52 3.84
CA GLU A 67 16.80 -15.69 4.48
C GLU A 67 16.40 -17.01 3.81
N ASN A 68 15.16 -17.11 3.31
CA ASN A 68 14.64 -18.32 2.66
C ASN A 68 14.71 -18.29 1.13
N HIS A 69 15.22 -17.19 0.55
CA HIS A 69 15.28 -16.98 -0.90
C HIS A 69 13.90 -17.06 -1.59
N ILE A 70 12.88 -16.46 -0.96
CA ILE A 70 11.49 -16.42 -1.43
C ILE A 70 11.24 -15.07 -2.10
N PRO A 71 10.62 -15.05 -3.30
CA PRO A 71 10.30 -13.82 -4.00
C PRO A 71 9.18 -13.09 -3.27
N LEU A 72 9.28 -11.76 -3.23
CA LEU A 72 8.30 -10.91 -2.60
C LEU A 72 7.85 -9.82 -3.56
N THR A 73 6.55 -9.67 -3.71
CA THR A 73 5.93 -8.65 -4.56
C THR A 73 5.13 -7.68 -3.69
N PRO A 74 5.50 -6.39 -3.64
CA PRO A 74 4.73 -5.40 -2.91
C PRO A 74 3.43 -5.06 -3.64
N TRP A 75 2.37 -4.83 -2.88
CA TRP A 75 1.05 -4.49 -3.37
C TRP A 75 0.50 -3.24 -2.67
N GLY A 76 0.09 -2.25 -3.47
CA GLY A 76 -0.63 -1.06 -3.02
C GLY A 76 -2.13 -1.21 -3.25
N ALA A 77 -2.67 -0.51 -4.25
CA ALA A 77 -4.08 -0.58 -4.61
C ALA A 77 -4.38 -1.49 -5.82
N GLY A 78 -3.36 -2.05 -6.49
CA GLY A 78 -3.55 -2.83 -7.73
C GLY A 78 -3.89 -1.99 -8.97
N SER A 79 -3.75 -0.67 -8.92
CA SER A 79 -4.14 0.24 -10.01
C SER A 79 -3.06 0.49 -11.07
N SER A 80 -1.98 -0.29 -11.08
CA SER A 80 -0.92 -0.19 -12.09
C SER A 80 -1.45 -0.59 -13.47
N LEU A 81 -0.89 0.00 -14.52
CA LEU A 81 -1.24 -0.29 -15.92
C LEU A 81 -0.17 -1.10 -16.66
N GLU A 82 0.92 -1.45 -15.97
CA GLU A 82 2.13 -2.04 -16.56
C GLU A 82 2.52 -3.39 -15.91
N GLY A 83 1.64 -3.99 -15.09
CA GLY A 83 1.87 -5.32 -14.50
C GLY A 83 2.85 -5.35 -13.31
N ASN A 84 3.32 -4.20 -12.84
CA ASN A 84 4.34 -4.12 -11.79
C ASN A 84 4.04 -4.91 -10.50
N PRO A 85 2.79 -4.91 -9.96
CA PRO A 85 2.50 -5.59 -8.71
C PRO A 85 2.04 -7.04 -8.92
N ILE A 86 2.17 -7.60 -10.14
CA ILE A 86 1.81 -9.00 -10.42
C ILE A 86 2.91 -9.94 -9.88
N PRO A 87 2.58 -10.94 -9.04
CA PRO A 87 3.57 -11.85 -8.45
C PRO A 87 4.00 -12.94 -9.44
N LEU A 88 4.78 -12.58 -10.46
CA LEU A 88 5.22 -13.46 -11.55
C LEU A 88 6.00 -14.71 -11.08
N PHE A 89 6.67 -14.62 -9.93
CA PHE A 89 7.46 -15.72 -9.36
C PHE A 89 6.78 -16.40 -8.17
N GLY A 90 5.49 -16.12 -7.92
CA GLY A 90 4.77 -16.63 -6.76
C GLY A 90 5.27 -16.03 -5.45
N GLY A 91 5.47 -16.87 -4.44
CA GLY A 91 6.01 -16.47 -3.14
C GLY A 91 5.07 -15.59 -2.32
N ILE A 92 5.61 -14.50 -1.77
CA ILE A 92 4.91 -13.64 -0.81
C ILE A 92 4.37 -12.39 -1.51
N LEU A 93 3.07 -12.15 -1.44
CA LEU A 93 2.50 -10.85 -1.77
C LEU A 93 2.38 -10.00 -0.51
N LEU A 94 3.04 -8.85 -0.50
CA LEU A 94 3.09 -7.93 0.64
C LEU A 94 2.15 -6.74 0.41
N SER A 95 0.94 -6.81 0.94
CA SER A 95 -0.06 -5.76 0.79
C SER A 95 0.07 -4.69 1.87
N LEU A 96 0.35 -3.46 1.46
CA LEU A 96 0.54 -2.31 2.34
C LEU A 96 -0.77 -1.59 2.68
N GLN A 97 -1.91 -2.08 2.20
CA GLN A 97 -3.22 -1.43 2.32
C GLN A 97 -3.66 -1.18 3.77
N ARG A 98 -3.19 -1.97 4.74
CA ARG A 98 -3.50 -1.78 6.17
C ARG A 98 -2.58 -0.77 6.87
N MET A 99 -1.67 -0.13 6.12
CA MET A 99 -0.82 0.96 6.59
C MET A 99 -1.31 2.28 5.98
N ASP A 100 -2.49 2.76 6.37
CA ASP A 100 -3.22 3.88 5.75
C ASP A 100 -3.28 5.15 6.60
N GLN A 101 -2.50 5.22 7.69
CA GLN A 101 -2.57 6.32 8.64
C GLN A 101 -1.80 7.58 8.20
N ILE A 102 -2.32 8.74 8.58
CA ILE A 102 -1.61 10.02 8.52
C ILE A 102 -0.82 10.18 9.83
N ILE A 103 0.50 10.34 9.72
CA ILE A 103 1.39 10.41 10.87
C ILE A 103 1.53 11.83 11.38
N THR A 104 1.75 12.80 10.49
CA THR A 104 1.93 14.22 10.86
C THR A 104 1.63 15.13 9.68
N LEU A 105 0.94 16.25 9.94
CA LEU A 105 0.74 17.34 8.99
C LEU A 105 1.53 18.56 9.45
N HIS A 106 2.37 19.10 8.57
CA HIS A 106 3.09 20.36 8.74
C HIS A 106 2.47 21.38 7.79
N GLU A 107 1.44 22.09 8.27
CA GLU A 107 0.66 23.02 7.45
C GLU A 107 1.52 24.17 6.90
N ASP A 108 2.40 24.73 7.75
CA ASP A 108 3.28 25.85 7.39
C ASP A 108 4.30 25.48 6.30
N ASP A 109 4.70 24.20 6.26
CA ASP A 109 5.70 23.68 5.33
C ASP A 109 5.09 22.98 4.11
N PHE A 110 3.75 22.89 4.03
CA PHE A 110 3.02 22.12 3.03
C PHE A 110 3.48 20.66 2.92
N GLN A 111 3.78 20.02 4.05
CA GLN A 111 4.26 18.64 4.11
C GLN A 111 3.33 17.75 4.93
N VAL A 112 3.16 16.51 4.49
CA VAL A 112 2.41 15.49 5.22
C VAL A 112 3.21 14.19 5.23
N THR A 113 3.37 13.61 6.42
CA THR A 113 3.94 12.28 6.62
C THR A 113 2.80 11.29 6.71
N VAL A 114 2.80 10.29 5.83
CA VAL A 114 1.75 9.27 5.74
C VAL A 114 2.34 7.87 5.66
N GLN A 115 1.54 6.88 5.99
CA GLN A 115 1.86 5.49 5.72
C GLN A 115 1.60 5.13 4.24
N PRO A 116 2.27 4.09 3.70
CA PRO A 116 2.31 3.83 2.26
C PRO A 116 1.00 3.30 1.65
N GLY A 117 0.07 2.82 2.47
CA GLY A 117 -1.22 2.28 2.06
C GLY A 117 -2.31 3.34 1.89
N ILE A 118 -2.06 4.60 2.26
CA ILE A 118 -3.10 5.63 2.20
C ILE A 118 -3.52 5.90 0.75
N GLY A 119 -4.84 5.89 0.52
CA GLY A 119 -5.41 6.22 -0.77
C GLY A 119 -5.28 7.71 -1.08
N TYR A 120 -5.01 8.04 -2.36
CA TYR A 120 -4.91 9.43 -2.80
C TYR A 120 -6.20 10.24 -2.54
N LYS A 121 -7.36 9.60 -2.66
CA LYS A 121 -8.66 10.22 -2.37
C LYS A 121 -8.79 10.54 -0.88
N ASP A 122 -8.53 9.57 -0.03
CA ASP A 122 -8.68 9.70 1.44
C ASP A 122 -7.71 10.74 2.00
N LEU A 123 -6.48 10.78 1.46
CA LEU A 123 -5.50 11.81 1.79
C LEU A 123 -5.99 13.21 1.38
N ASN A 124 -6.54 13.38 0.17
CA ASN A 124 -7.06 14.69 -0.24
C ASN A 124 -8.30 15.12 0.54
N GLU A 125 -9.17 14.19 0.90
CA GLU A 125 -10.31 14.51 1.76
C GLU A 125 -9.83 15.02 3.14
N PHE A 126 -8.79 14.40 3.70
CA PHE A 126 -8.16 14.89 4.91
C PHE A 126 -7.57 16.29 4.72
N LEU A 127 -6.73 16.50 3.71
CA LEU A 127 -6.05 17.77 3.48
C LEU A 127 -7.04 18.92 3.21
N GLY A 128 -8.16 18.63 2.52
CA GLY A 128 -9.20 19.62 2.23
C GLY A 128 -9.81 20.25 3.48
N ARG A 129 -9.84 19.52 4.61
CA ARG A 129 -10.26 20.06 5.91
C ARG A 129 -9.28 21.08 6.48
N HIS A 130 -8.02 21.05 6.03
CA HIS A 130 -6.93 21.94 6.40
C HIS A 130 -6.59 22.95 5.29
N ALA A 131 -7.56 23.25 4.42
CA ALA A 131 -7.42 24.19 3.30
C ALA A 131 -6.25 23.86 2.32
N SER A 132 -5.79 22.61 2.32
CA SER A 132 -4.67 22.13 1.53
C SER A 132 -5.11 21.00 0.59
N PHE A 133 -4.39 20.73 -0.50
CA PHE A 133 -4.71 19.66 -1.43
C PHE A 133 -3.50 19.22 -2.24
N LEU A 134 -3.52 17.99 -2.75
CA LEU A 134 -2.56 17.51 -3.74
C LEU A 134 -3.09 17.79 -5.16
N PRO A 135 -2.26 18.33 -6.06
CA PRO A 135 -2.72 18.86 -7.36
C PRO A 135 -3.12 17.80 -8.41
N GLN A 136 -2.91 16.50 -8.15
CA GLN A 136 -3.14 15.41 -9.10
C GLN A 136 -4.60 14.90 -9.12
N THR A 137 -5.52 15.52 -8.37
CA THR A 137 -6.93 15.08 -8.35
C THR A 137 -7.57 15.32 -9.72
N ARG A 138 -8.12 14.24 -10.31
CA ARG A 138 -9.07 14.32 -11.43
C ARG A 138 -10.44 14.92 -11.03
N GLU A 139 -10.67 15.15 -9.74
CA GLU A 139 -11.85 15.86 -9.27
C GLU A 139 -11.77 17.33 -9.71
N PRO A 140 -12.90 17.93 -10.14
CA PRO A 140 -12.92 19.34 -10.45
C PRO A 140 -12.46 20.10 -9.20
N MET A 141 -11.39 20.87 -9.35
CA MET A 141 -10.95 21.83 -8.34
C MET A 141 -12.19 22.58 -7.83
N PRO A 142 -12.40 22.70 -6.50
CA PRO A 142 -13.34 23.71 -6.03
C PRO A 142 -12.94 25.04 -6.68
N PRO A 143 -13.91 25.90 -7.07
CA PRO A 143 -13.62 27.13 -7.81
C PRO A 143 -12.46 27.86 -7.14
N LEU A 144 -11.48 28.38 -7.89
CA LEU A 144 -10.32 29.09 -7.32
C LEU A 144 -10.73 30.15 -6.27
N ALA A 145 -11.92 30.72 -6.42
CA ALA A 145 -12.55 31.62 -5.45
C ALA A 145 -12.79 30.98 -4.06
N ALA A 146 -13.19 29.71 -4.00
CA ALA A 146 -13.37 28.97 -2.76
C ALA A 146 -12.02 28.67 -2.09
N CYS A 147 -11.00 28.21 -2.84
CA CYS A 147 -9.65 28.03 -2.30
C CYS A 147 -9.07 29.34 -1.76
N TRP A 148 -9.24 30.44 -2.51
CA TRP A 148 -8.78 31.76 -2.10
C TRP A 148 -9.51 32.25 -0.85
N GLN A 149 -10.82 32.04 -0.73
CA GLN A 149 -11.57 32.36 0.48
C GLN A 149 -11.10 31.54 1.69
N THR A 150 -10.85 30.24 1.53
CA THR A 150 -10.36 29.41 2.63
C THR A 150 -8.95 29.81 3.05
N MET A 151 -8.06 30.12 2.09
CA MET A 151 -6.71 30.64 2.38
C MET A 151 -6.75 32.02 3.05
N GLN A 152 -7.64 32.93 2.61
CA GLN A 152 -7.83 34.24 3.26
C GLN A 152 -8.40 34.13 4.68
N GLN A 153 -9.29 33.16 4.93
CA GLN A 153 -9.85 32.91 6.26
C GLN A 153 -8.83 32.27 7.22
N ALA A 154 -7.95 31.40 6.71
CA ALA A 154 -6.84 30.83 7.48
C ALA A 154 -5.78 31.89 7.82
N ALA A 155 -5.44 32.78 6.88
CA ALA A 155 -4.49 33.87 7.10
C ALA A 155 -5.01 35.01 8.01
N ALA A 156 -6.31 35.02 8.32
CA ALA A 156 -6.95 36.03 9.17
C ALA A 156 -7.17 35.58 10.63
N ARG A 157 -6.66 34.40 11.01
CA ARG A 157 -6.65 33.87 12.39
C ARG A 157 -5.23 33.90 12.93
#